data_AF-B7EEU8-F1
#
_entry.id   AF-B7EEU8-F1
#
_cell.length_a   1.000
_cell.length_b   1.000
_cell.length_c   1.000
_cell.angle_alpha   90.00
_cell.angle_beta   90.00
_cell.angle_gamma   90.00
#
_symmetry.space_group_name_H-M   'P 1'
#
loop_
_entity.id
_entity.type
_entity.pdbx_description
1 polymer ?
#
loop_
_entity_poly.entity_id
_entity_poly.type
_entity_poly.pdbx_seq_one_letter_code
_entity_poly.pdbx_strand_id
1 'polypeptide(L)'
;MTFLHAAMVLIMYHKWYLGLVIFSAAVSIKMNVLLFAPSLLLLMLKAMSIKGVFFALLGAAALQVLLGMPFLLSHPVEYISRAFNLGRVFIHFWSVNFKFVPEKFFVSKELAVALLVLHLTTLLVFAHYKWLKHEGGLFHFLHSRFKDATSIGQLIFAKPKLSTLNKEHIVTVMFVGNFIGIVCARSLHYQFYS
;
A
#
# COMPACT_ATOMS: atom_id res chain seq x y z
N MET A 1 -16.19 -1.12 1.65
CA MET A 1 -15.21 -0.91 0.56
C MET A 1 -15.52 0.26 -0.38
N THR A 2 -16.62 1.01 -0.22
CA THR A 2 -17.00 2.10 -1.13
C THR A 2 -15.92 3.18 -1.31
N PHE A 3 -15.30 3.64 -0.21
CA PHE A 3 -14.21 4.62 -0.28
C PHE A 3 -12.99 4.11 -1.07
N LEU A 4 -12.62 2.84 -0.91
CA LEU A 4 -11.54 2.24 -1.70
C LEU A 4 -11.87 2.24 -3.21
N HIS A 5 -13.11 1.86 -3.57
CA HIS A 5 -13.54 1.89 -4.98
C HIS A 5 -13.57 3.32 -5.54
N ALA A 6 -14.05 4.30 -4.76
CA ALA A 6 -13.99 5.70 -5.13
C ALA A 6 -12.55 6.19 -5.32
N ALA A 7 -11.62 5.81 -4.44
CA ALA A 7 -10.20 6.09 -4.59
C ALA A 7 -9.64 5.48 -5.89
N MET A 8 -9.94 4.22 -6.18
CA MET A 8 -9.50 3.56 -7.41
C MET A 8 -10.00 4.27 -8.67
N VAL A 9 -11.29 4.66 -8.71
CA VAL A 9 -11.85 5.42 -9.83
C VAL A 9 -11.10 6.75 -10.01
N LEU A 10 -10.86 7.49 -8.94
CA LEU A 10 -10.10 8.75 -8.99
C LEU A 10 -8.66 8.55 -9.50
N ILE A 11 -8.00 7.48 -9.06
CA ILE A 11 -6.65 7.11 -9.51
C ILE A 11 -6.66 6.76 -11.01
N MET A 12 -7.67 6.03 -11.50
CA MET A 12 -7.84 5.71 -12.93
C MET A 12 -8.06 6.97 -13.79
N TYR A 13 -8.67 8.02 -13.23
CA TYR A 13 -8.81 9.33 -13.88
C TYR A 13 -7.62 10.27 -13.59
N HIS A 14 -6.51 9.74 -13.08
CA HIS A 14 -5.28 10.48 -12.75
C HIS A 14 -5.47 11.63 -11.74
N LYS A 15 -6.54 11.60 -10.93
CA LYS A 15 -6.79 12.52 -9.82
C LYS A 15 -6.05 12.03 -8.56
N TRP A 16 -4.73 11.88 -8.66
CA TRP A 16 -3.89 11.20 -7.66
C TRP A 16 -3.99 11.76 -6.23
N TYR A 17 -3.97 13.09 -6.06
CA TYR A 17 -4.08 13.72 -4.74
C TYR A 17 -5.41 13.39 -4.06
N LEU A 18 -6.52 13.59 -4.77
CA LEU A 18 -7.86 13.28 -4.25
C LEU A 18 -8.02 11.78 -4.04
N GLY A 19 -7.55 10.97 -4.97
CA GLY A 19 -7.55 9.51 -4.86
C GLY A 19 -6.84 9.03 -3.60
N LEU A 20 -5.69 9.61 -3.27
CA LEU A 20 -4.94 9.24 -2.06
C LEU A 20 -5.60 9.76 -0.76
N VAL A 21 -6.24 10.93 -0.78
CA VAL A 21 -7.03 11.42 0.36
C VAL A 21 -8.21 10.48 0.64
N ILE A 22 -8.94 10.07 -0.40
CA ILE A 22 -10.05 9.11 -0.27
C ILE A 22 -9.55 7.72 0.12
N PHE A 23 -8.38 7.30 -0.39
CA PHE A 23 -7.72 6.07 0.04
C PHE A 23 -7.35 6.12 1.54
N SER A 24 -6.85 7.25 2.02
CA SER A 24 -6.56 7.46 3.44
C SER A 24 -7.83 7.36 4.29
N ALA A 25 -8.94 7.93 3.83
CA ALA A 25 -10.24 7.77 4.49
C ALA A 25 -10.67 6.28 4.58
N ALA A 26 -10.43 5.51 3.51
CA ALA A 26 -10.70 4.07 3.50
C ALA A 26 -9.84 3.31 4.52
N VAL A 27 -8.56 3.67 4.67
CA VAL A 27 -7.65 3.10 5.68
C VAL A 27 -8.14 3.39 7.10
N SER A 28 -8.66 4.60 7.38
CA SER A 28 -9.21 4.97 8.70
C SER A 28 -10.44 4.14 9.08
N ILE A 29 -11.19 3.64 8.10
CA ILE A 29 -12.35 2.77 8.34
C ILE A 29 -11.90 1.32 8.53
N LYS A 30 -11.01 0.83 7.66
CA LYS A 30 -10.54 -0.55 7.70
C LYS A 30 -9.09 -0.68 7.24
N MET A 31 -8.24 -1.19 8.13
CA MET A 31 -6.81 -1.33 7.91
C MET A 31 -6.44 -2.29 6.76
N ASN A 32 -7.29 -3.23 6.37
CA ASN A 32 -7.00 -4.15 5.26
C ASN A 32 -6.76 -3.43 3.93
N VAL A 33 -7.24 -2.19 3.80
CA VAL A 33 -6.97 -1.33 2.66
C VAL A 33 -5.47 -1.04 2.49
N LEU A 34 -4.67 -1.11 3.56
CA LEU A 34 -3.20 -0.98 3.48
C LEU A 34 -2.55 -2.01 2.57
N LEU A 35 -3.20 -3.16 2.29
CA LEU A 35 -2.67 -4.16 1.36
C LEU A 35 -2.52 -3.61 -0.07
N PHE A 36 -3.24 -2.54 -0.43
CA PHE A 36 -3.08 -1.84 -1.71
C PHE A 36 -1.91 -0.85 -1.71
N ALA A 37 -1.41 -0.43 -0.54
CA ALA A 37 -0.47 0.68 -0.41
C ALA A 37 0.87 0.48 -1.16
N PRO A 38 1.51 -0.71 -1.15
CA PRO A 38 2.76 -0.91 -1.89
C PRO A 38 2.59 -0.74 -3.40
N SER A 39 1.47 -1.24 -3.94
CA SER A 39 1.15 -1.15 -5.37
C SER A 39 0.73 0.26 -5.77
N LEU A 40 -0.04 0.94 -4.92
CA LEU A 40 -0.38 2.34 -5.09
C LEU A 40 0.86 3.25 -5.10
N LEU A 41 1.80 3.03 -4.17
CA LEU A 41 3.05 3.78 -4.12
C LEU A 41 3.87 3.61 -5.40
N LEU A 42 3.97 2.39 -5.92
CA LEU A 42 4.66 2.12 -7.18
C LEU A 42 4.01 2.88 -8.36
N LEU A 43 2.68 2.83 -8.46
CA LEU A 43 1.93 3.56 -9.48
C LEU A 43 2.12 5.07 -9.35
N MET A 44 2.11 5.61 -8.14
CA MET A 44 2.37 7.03 -7.86
C MET A 44 3.78 7.45 -8.27
N LEU A 45 4.79 6.64 -7.95
CA LEU A 45 6.18 6.89 -8.36
C LEU A 45 6.33 6.90 -9.88
N LYS A 46 5.54 6.09 -10.59
CA LYS A 46 5.49 6.07 -12.06
C LYS A 46 4.70 7.25 -12.64
N ALA A 47 3.62 7.68 -11.97
CA ALA A 47 2.71 8.70 -12.48
C ALA A 47 3.12 10.14 -12.17
N MET A 48 3.84 10.36 -11.07
CA MET A 48 4.08 11.68 -10.48
C MET A 48 5.58 11.93 -10.26
N SER A 49 5.94 13.20 -10.08
CA SER A 49 7.26 13.57 -9.55
C SER A 49 7.34 13.23 -8.06
N ILE A 50 8.56 13.13 -7.52
CA ILE A 50 8.76 12.83 -6.09
C ILE A 50 8.14 13.91 -5.20
N LYS A 51 8.21 15.18 -5.61
CA LYS A 51 7.47 16.27 -4.96
C LYS A 51 5.98 15.99 -4.90
N GLY A 52 5.40 15.58 -6.03
CA GLY A 52 3.98 15.28 -6.12
C GLY A 52 3.56 14.12 -5.21
N VAL A 53 4.35 13.05 -5.19
CA VAL A 53 4.13 11.92 -4.27
C VAL A 53 4.20 12.38 -2.81
N PHE A 54 5.21 13.18 -2.46
CA PHE A 54 5.37 13.73 -1.11
C PHE A 54 4.15 14.56 -0.68
N PHE A 55 3.69 15.52 -1.49
CA PHE A 55 2.52 16.33 -1.14
C PHE A 55 1.22 15.53 -1.10
N ALA A 56 1.08 14.51 -1.95
CA ALA A 56 -0.06 13.62 -1.87
C ALA A 56 -0.04 12.84 -0.54
N LEU A 57 1.10 12.24 -0.16
CA LEU A 57 1.26 11.54 1.11
C LEU A 57 1.03 12.47 2.31
N LEU A 58 1.49 13.73 2.23
CA LEU A 58 1.24 14.74 3.25
C LEU A 58 -0.26 15.02 3.41
N GLY A 59 -1.00 15.16 2.31
CA GLY A 59 -2.46 15.31 2.35
C GLY A 59 -3.17 14.10 2.98
N ALA A 60 -2.72 12.89 2.67
CA ALA A 60 -3.23 11.66 3.27
C ALA A 60 -2.93 11.58 4.78
N ALA A 61 -1.72 11.96 5.20
CA ALA A 61 -1.31 12.01 6.60
C ALA A 61 -2.08 13.09 7.37
N ALA A 62 -2.29 14.27 6.78
CA ALA A 62 -3.09 15.34 7.37
C ALA A 62 -4.52 14.87 7.67
N LEU A 63 -5.13 14.10 6.77
CA LEU A 63 -6.43 13.50 7.03
C LEU A 63 -6.40 12.52 8.23
N GLN A 64 -5.38 11.66 8.34
CA GLN A 64 -5.25 10.76 9.49
C GLN A 64 -5.11 11.53 10.80
N VAL A 65 -4.31 12.59 10.82
CA VAL A 65 -4.15 13.46 12.00
C VAL A 65 -5.47 14.15 12.34
N LEU A 66 -6.19 14.66 11.35
CA LEU A 66 -7.49 15.31 11.55
C LEU A 66 -8.51 14.34 12.15
N LEU A 67 -8.64 13.13 11.59
CA LEU A 67 -9.55 12.11 12.08
C LEU A 67 -9.12 11.56 13.45
N GLY A 68 -7.81 11.48 13.70
CA GLY A 68 -7.23 11.03 14.96
C GLY A 68 -7.16 12.10 16.05
N MET A 69 -7.36 13.37 15.73
CA MET A 69 -7.19 14.53 16.61
C MET A 69 -7.84 14.36 18.00
N PRO A 70 -9.13 13.96 18.14
CA PRO A 70 -9.74 13.84 19.46
C PRO A 70 -9.02 12.82 20.37
N PHE A 71 -8.44 11.78 19.77
CA PHE A 71 -7.69 10.76 20.49
C PHE A 71 -6.23 11.18 20.73
N LEU A 72 -5.62 11.89 19.78
CA LEU A 72 -4.25 12.40 19.92
C LEU A 72 -4.14 13.47 21.01
N LEU A 73 -5.19 14.26 21.22
CA LEU A 73 -5.22 15.29 22.27
C LEU A 73 -5.47 14.72 23.67
N SER A 74 -6.16 13.58 23.78
CA SER A 74 -6.53 12.97 25.06
C SER A 74 -5.61 11.82 25.47
N HIS A 75 -5.29 10.94 24.52
CA HIS A 75 -4.59 9.66 24.73
C HIS A 75 -3.63 9.34 23.57
N PRO A 76 -2.57 10.15 23.36
CA PRO A 76 -1.69 10.02 22.19
C PRO A 76 -0.97 8.68 22.14
N VAL A 77 -0.49 8.18 23.28
CA VAL A 77 0.29 6.93 23.34
C VAL A 77 -0.61 5.73 23.05
N GLU A 78 -1.81 5.71 23.62
CA GLU A 78 -2.80 4.65 23.43
C GLU A 78 -3.34 4.67 22.01
N TYR A 79 -3.60 5.85 21.45
CA TYR A 79 -4.05 5.97 20.07
C TYR A 79 -2.99 5.46 19.08
N ILE A 80 -1.75 5.95 19.17
CA ILE A 80 -0.68 5.55 18.24
C ILE A 80 -0.38 4.05 18.36
N SER A 81 -0.34 3.50 19.59
CA SER A 81 -0.07 2.07 19.79
C SER A 81 -1.21 1.16 19.30
N ARG A 82 -2.47 1.62 19.38
CA ARG A 82 -3.65 0.79 19.06
C ARG A 82 -4.27 1.02 17.68
N ALA A 83 -4.00 2.15 17.02
CA ALA A 83 -4.60 2.50 15.72
C ALA A 83 -4.34 1.42 14.65
N PHE A 84 -3.10 0.92 14.58
CA PHE A 84 -2.73 -0.17 13.68
C PHE A 84 -2.45 -1.49 14.41
N ASN A 85 -2.01 -1.45 15.68
CA ASN A 85 -1.71 -2.62 16.52
C ASN A 85 -0.97 -3.75 15.78
N LEU A 86 0.24 -3.45 15.28
CA LEU A 86 1.06 -4.38 14.49
C LEU A 86 1.54 -5.60 15.29
N GLY A 87 1.56 -5.50 16.63
CA GLY A 87 1.89 -6.62 17.53
C GLY A 87 0.75 -7.61 17.74
N ARG A 88 -0.43 -7.37 17.15
CA ARG A 88 -1.59 -8.25 17.33
C ARG A 88 -1.31 -9.64 16.77
N VAL A 89 -1.47 -10.62 17.65
CA VAL A 89 -1.53 -12.03 17.29
C VAL A 89 -2.99 -12.39 17.08
N PHE A 90 -3.31 -12.94 15.90
CA PHE A 90 -4.66 -13.39 15.61
C PHE A 90 -4.91 -14.74 16.28
N ILE A 91 -6.15 -14.95 16.72
CA ILE A 91 -6.62 -16.24 17.24
C ILE A 91 -6.90 -17.18 16.07
N HIS A 92 -6.36 -18.40 16.14
CA HIS A 92 -6.45 -19.41 15.07
C HIS A 92 -7.90 -19.77 14.72
N PHE A 93 -8.80 -19.69 15.71
CA PHE A 93 -10.22 -19.98 15.53
C PHE A 93 -10.85 -19.23 14.34
N TRP A 94 -10.54 -17.94 14.19
CA TRP A 94 -11.10 -17.06 13.16
C TRP A 94 -10.36 -17.08 11.83
N SER A 95 -9.23 -17.79 11.73
CA SER A 95 -8.49 -17.87 10.47
C SER A 95 -9.19 -18.78 9.47
N VAL A 96 -9.49 -18.25 8.29
CA VAL A 96 -10.05 -19.05 7.20
C VAL A 96 -8.95 -19.69 6.35
N ASN A 97 -7.94 -18.92 5.94
CA ASN A 97 -6.94 -19.35 4.98
C ASN A 97 -5.88 -20.31 5.55
N PHE A 98 -5.56 -20.20 6.84
CA PHE A 98 -4.59 -21.09 7.50
C PHE A 98 -5.27 -22.01 8.54
N LYS A 99 -6.56 -22.30 8.37
CA LYS A 99 -7.30 -23.18 9.29
C LYS A 99 -6.69 -24.59 9.37
N PHE A 100 -6.08 -25.04 8.28
CA PHE A 100 -5.40 -26.33 8.18
C PHE A 100 -4.07 -26.39 8.96
N VAL A 101 -3.48 -25.24 9.32
CA VAL A 101 -2.22 -25.18 10.07
C VAL A 101 -2.52 -25.36 11.55
N PRO A 102 -1.80 -26.23 12.29
CA PRO A 102 -1.99 -26.35 13.74
C PRO A 102 -1.74 -25.04 14.49
N GLU A 103 -2.52 -24.76 15.52
CA GLU A 103 -2.48 -23.50 16.29
C GLU A 103 -1.07 -23.13 16.77
N LYS A 104 -0.29 -24.12 17.24
CA LYS A 104 1.10 -23.94 17.68
C LYS A 104 2.00 -23.29 16.62
N PHE A 105 1.78 -23.62 15.34
CA PHE A 105 2.52 -23.02 14.24
C PHE A 105 1.88 -21.71 13.77
N PHE A 106 0.56 -21.60 13.83
CA PHE A 106 -0.18 -20.41 13.43
C PHE A 106 0.20 -19.17 14.25
N VAL A 107 0.34 -19.34 15.56
CA VAL A 107 0.66 -18.26 16.51
C VAL A 107 2.15 -17.93 16.51
N SER A 108 2.99 -18.79 15.94
CA SER A 108 4.44 -18.66 15.93
C SER A 108 4.92 -17.37 15.25
N LYS A 109 6.02 -16.80 15.77
CA LYS A 109 6.63 -15.58 15.19
C LYS A 109 7.33 -15.90 13.88
N GLU A 110 7.85 -17.11 13.76
CA GLU A 110 8.54 -17.66 12.60
C GLU A 110 7.62 -17.65 11.38
N LEU A 111 6.38 -18.16 11.54
CA LEU A 111 5.40 -18.13 10.45
C LEU A 111 5.03 -16.68 10.07
N ALA A 112 4.87 -15.79 11.04
CA ALA A 112 4.53 -14.40 10.78
C ALA A 112 5.63 -13.69 9.97
N VAL A 113 6.90 -13.90 10.33
CA VAL A 113 8.05 -13.35 9.62
C VAL A 113 8.20 -14.00 8.25
N ALA A 114 8.03 -15.32 8.13
CA ALA A 114 8.09 -16.03 6.85
C ALA A 114 7.03 -15.52 5.86
N LEU A 115 5.79 -15.31 6.31
CA LEU A 115 4.71 -14.74 5.50
C LEU A 115 5.02 -13.29 5.08
N LEU A 116 5.63 -12.49 5.96
CA LEU A 116 6.05 -11.12 5.62
C LEU A 116 7.16 -11.12 4.57
N VAL A 117 8.17 -11.98 4.71
CA VAL A 117 9.25 -12.13 3.72
C VAL A 117 8.67 -12.58 2.39
N LEU A 118 7.77 -13.57 2.39
CA LEU A 118 7.08 -14.04 1.19
C LEU A 118 6.28 -12.92 0.52
N HIS A 119 5.58 -12.10 1.30
CA HIS A 119 4.82 -10.95 0.80
C HIS A 119 5.73 -9.94 0.09
N LEU A 120 6.79 -9.49 0.76
CA LEU A 120 7.71 -8.49 0.23
C LEU A 120 8.47 -9.00 -0.99
N THR A 121 8.95 -10.25 -0.96
CA THR A 121 9.64 -10.87 -2.10
C THR A 121 8.72 -11.00 -3.31
N THR A 122 7.48 -11.46 -3.12
CA THR A 122 6.50 -11.56 -4.22
C THR A 122 6.18 -10.20 -4.82
N LEU A 123 5.99 -9.16 -3.99
CA LEU A 123 5.81 -7.79 -4.47
C LEU A 123 7.02 -7.30 -5.28
N LEU A 124 8.24 -7.55 -4.82
CA LEU A 124 9.46 -7.14 -5.53
C LEU A 124 9.61 -7.87 -6.88
N VAL A 125 9.32 -9.17 -6.93
CA VAL A 125 9.32 -9.96 -8.17
C VAL A 125 8.28 -9.42 -9.15
N PHE A 126 7.05 -9.16 -8.71
CA PHE A 126 6.02 -8.58 -9.58
C PHE A 126 6.37 -7.18 -10.04
N ALA A 127 6.88 -6.33 -9.14
CA ALA A 127 7.35 -4.99 -9.47
C ALA A 127 8.43 -5.04 -10.55
N HIS A 128 9.41 -5.94 -10.42
CA HIS A 128 10.53 -6.05 -11.33
C HIS A 128 10.15 -6.66 -12.69
N TYR A 129 9.50 -7.82 -12.70
CA TYR A 129 9.30 -8.60 -13.94
C TYR A 129 7.97 -8.34 -14.65
N LYS A 130 6.95 -7.79 -13.96
CA LYS A 130 5.60 -7.59 -14.53
C LYS A 130 5.23 -6.12 -14.60
N TRP A 131 5.24 -5.40 -13.47
CA TRP A 131 4.67 -4.06 -13.40
C TRP A 131 5.57 -3.00 -14.03
N LEU A 132 6.89 -3.13 -13.88
CA LEU A 132 7.89 -2.23 -14.49
C LEU A 132 8.66 -2.88 -15.64
N LYS A 133 8.11 -3.92 -16.28
CA LYS A 133 8.76 -4.61 -17.41
C LYS A 133 9.19 -3.66 -18.52
N HIS A 134 8.34 -2.67 -18.85
CA HIS A 134 8.62 -1.69 -19.90
C HIS A 134 9.66 -0.63 -19.50
N GLU A 135 9.93 -0.48 -18.20
CA GLU A 135 10.91 0.48 -17.66
C GLU A 135 12.29 -0.18 -17.42
N GLY A 136 12.52 -1.40 -17.92
CA GLY A 136 13.74 -2.17 -17.63
C GLY A 136 13.75 -2.80 -16.23
N GLY A 137 12.59 -2.87 -15.56
CA GLY A 137 12.42 -3.45 -14.23
C GLY A 137 12.63 -2.46 -13.09
N LEU A 138 12.41 -2.93 -11.86
CA LEU A 138 12.38 -2.08 -10.65
C LEU A 138 13.71 -1.36 -10.40
N PHE A 139 14.83 -2.07 -10.50
CA PHE A 139 16.14 -1.49 -10.21
C PHE A 139 16.55 -0.47 -11.26
N HIS A 140 16.28 -0.75 -12.54
CA HIS A 140 16.55 0.23 -13.61
C HIS A 140 15.67 1.46 -13.46
N PHE A 141 14.38 1.28 -13.18
CA PHE A 141 13.45 2.37 -12.90
C PHE A 141 13.90 3.22 -11.71
N LEU A 142 14.22 2.61 -10.56
CA LEU A 142 14.71 3.37 -9.42
C LEU A 142 16.03 4.07 -9.75
N HIS A 143 16.96 3.36 -10.38
CA HIS A 143 18.25 3.94 -10.77
C HIS A 143 18.10 5.12 -11.72
N SER A 144 17.27 5.04 -12.77
CA SER A 144 17.03 6.17 -13.68
C SER A 144 16.42 7.36 -12.95
N ARG A 145 15.50 7.10 -12.01
CA ARG A 145 14.90 8.15 -11.16
C ARG A 145 15.91 8.86 -10.28
N PHE A 146 16.97 8.18 -9.82
CA PHE A 146 18.04 8.78 -9.03
C PHE A 146 19.22 9.31 -9.88
N LYS A 147 19.48 8.73 -11.06
CA LYS A 147 20.64 9.04 -11.92
C LYS A 147 20.40 10.23 -12.84
N ASP A 148 19.18 10.42 -13.34
CA ASP A 148 18.83 11.58 -14.19
C ASP A 148 18.81 12.90 -13.40
N ALA A 149 19.09 12.85 -12.10
CA ALA A 149 19.20 14.00 -11.24
C ALA A 149 20.66 14.49 -11.13
N THR A 150 21.07 15.33 -12.06
CA THR A 150 22.28 16.16 -11.90
C THR A 150 22.15 17.18 -10.77
N SER A 151 20.93 17.44 -10.29
CA SER A 151 20.63 18.23 -9.09
C SER A 151 19.44 17.65 -8.31
N ILE A 152 19.43 17.82 -6.98
CA ILE A 152 18.31 17.43 -6.10
C ILE A 152 16.99 18.08 -6.56
N GLY A 153 17.07 19.29 -7.11
CA GLY A 153 15.92 19.98 -7.70
C GLY A 153 15.31 19.18 -8.86
N GLN A 154 16.10 18.77 -9.85
CA GLN A 154 15.56 18.01 -10.99
C GLN A 154 14.91 16.69 -10.56
N LEU A 155 15.46 15.97 -9.58
CA LEU A 155 14.84 14.76 -9.02
C LEU A 155 13.43 15.01 -8.45
N ILE A 156 13.30 16.11 -7.70
CA ILE A 156 12.08 16.49 -6.99
C ILE A 156 11.02 17.00 -7.98
N PHE A 157 11.43 17.80 -8.97
CA PHE A 157 10.53 18.52 -9.87
C PHE A 157 10.25 17.81 -11.20
N ALA A 158 11.12 16.92 -11.68
CA ALA A 158 10.94 16.25 -12.97
C ALA A 158 9.68 15.37 -12.97
N LYS A 159 8.77 15.67 -13.90
CA LYS A 159 7.67 14.77 -14.20
C LYS A 159 8.21 13.61 -15.04
N PRO A 160 7.88 12.35 -14.71
CA PRO A 160 8.21 11.23 -15.59
C PRO A 160 7.67 11.49 -17.00
N LYS A 161 8.42 11.07 -18.04
CA LYS A 161 7.95 11.14 -19.44
C LYS A 161 6.61 10.41 -19.50
N LEU A 162 5.56 11.18 -19.75
CA LEU A 162 4.18 10.79 -19.53
C LEU A 162 3.74 9.79 -20.60
N SER A 163 3.96 8.50 -20.38
CA SER A 163 3.02 7.52 -20.92
C SER A 163 1.80 7.58 -20.01
N THR A 164 0.67 8.10 -20.50
CA THR A 164 -0.61 8.02 -19.79
C THR A 164 -0.78 6.57 -19.30
N LEU A 165 -0.68 6.38 -17.99
CA LEU A 165 -0.79 5.05 -17.38
C LEU A 165 -2.14 4.45 -17.78
N ASN A 166 -2.11 3.33 -18.51
CA ASN A 166 -3.35 2.68 -18.90
C ASN A 166 -4.17 2.34 -17.65
N LYS A 167 -5.48 2.62 -17.69
CA LYS A 167 -6.42 2.35 -16.60
C LYS A 167 -6.41 0.86 -16.23
N GLU A 168 -6.33 -0.02 -17.22
CA GLU A 168 -6.24 -1.47 -17.01
C GLU A 168 -4.99 -1.85 -16.22
N HIS A 169 -3.86 -1.21 -16.51
CA HIS A 169 -2.61 -1.43 -15.77
C HIS A 169 -2.74 -0.98 -14.32
N ILE A 170 -3.32 0.20 -14.07
CA ILE A 170 -3.59 0.72 -12.72
C ILE A 170 -4.41 -0.27 -11.92
N VAL A 171 -5.55 -0.70 -12.46
CA VAL A 171 -6.47 -1.63 -11.80
C VAL A 171 -5.79 -2.98 -11.55
N THR A 172 -5.10 -3.52 -12.55
CA THR A 172 -4.39 -4.80 -12.43
C THR A 172 -3.32 -4.75 -11.33
N VAL A 173 -2.49 -3.71 -11.31
CA VAL A 173 -1.43 -3.55 -10.30
C VAL A 173 -2.03 -3.44 -8.89
N MET A 174 -3.09 -2.65 -8.72
CA MET A 174 -3.79 -2.48 -7.43
C MET A 174 -4.36 -3.82 -6.92
N PHE A 175 -5.11 -4.55 -7.75
CA PHE A 175 -5.75 -5.80 -7.33
C PHE A 175 -4.76 -6.95 -7.17
N VAL A 176 -3.75 -7.08 -8.03
CA VAL A 176 -2.71 -8.11 -7.87
C VAL A 176 -1.90 -7.85 -6.60
N GLY A 177 -1.56 -6.59 -6.30
CA GLY A 177 -0.91 -6.22 -5.05
C GLY A 177 -1.72 -6.60 -3.81
N ASN A 178 -3.01 -6.28 -3.82
CA ASN A 178 -3.91 -6.68 -2.76
C ASN A 178 -4.01 -8.21 -2.62
N PHE A 179 -4.12 -8.93 -3.74
CA PHE A 179 -4.17 -10.39 -3.75
C PHE A 179 -2.91 -11.02 -3.16
N ILE A 180 -1.72 -10.53 -3.52
CA ILE A 180 -0.45 -10.96 -2.90
C ILE A 180 -0.49 -10.73 -1.39
N GLY A 181 -1.05 -9.60 -0.95
CA GLY A 181 -1.29 -9.30 0.46
C GLY A 181 -2.22 -10.28 1.16
N ILE A 182 -3.35 -10.62 0.53
CA ILE A 182 -4.35 -11.56 1.05
C ILE A 182 -3.75 -12.97 1.18
N VAL A 183 -3.02 -13.45 0.16
CA VAL A 183 -2.37 -14.77 0.18
C VAL A 183 -1.36 -14.88 1.32
N CYS A 184 -0.61 -13.80 1.58
CA CYS A 184 0.38 -13.76 2.65
C CYS A 184 -0.19 -13.32 4.01
N ALA A 185 -1.48 -12.98 4.10
CA ALA A 185 -2.08 -12.54 5.35
C ALA A 185 -2.24 -13.73 6.29
N ARG A 186 -1.60 -13.68 7.46
CA ARG A 186 -1.66 -14.78 8.44
C ARG A 186 -3.09 -15.15 8.87
N SER A 187 -4.00 -14.18 8.98
CA SER A 187 -5.39 -14.46 9.31
C SER A 187 -6.31 -13.66 8.42
N LEU A 188 -7.27 -14.36 7.81
CA LEU A 188 -8.40 -13.74 7.12
C LEU A 188 -9.67 -14.08 7.88
N HIS A 189 -10.24 -13.06 8.52
CA HIS A 189 -11.65 -13.04 8.90
C HIS A 189 -12.54 -12.95 7.66
N TYR A 190 -13.73 -13.55 7.71
CA TYR A 190 -14.70 -13.58 6.60
C TYR A 190 -15.06 -12.18 6.07
N GLN A 191 -14.99 -11.15 6.92
CA GLN A 191 -15.20 -9.76 6.51
C GLN A 191 -14.08 -9.18 5.61
N PHE A 192 -13.00 -9.90 5.34
CA PHE A 192 -11.94 -9.45 4.43
C PHE A 192 -12.12 -9.93 2.98
N TYR A 193 -13.16 -10.73 2.68
CA TYR A 193 -13.54 -11.14 1.32
C TYR A 193 -14.36 -10.12 0.52
N SER A 194 -14.57 -8.92 1.07
CA SER A 194 -15.47 -7.87 0.54
C SER A 194 -14.72 -6.62 0.18
#